data_AF-A0A0D6LJ79-F1
#
_entry.id   AF-A0A0D6LJ79-F1
#
_cell.length_a   1.000
_cell.length_b   1.000
_cell.length_c   1.000
_cell.angle_alpha   90.00
_cell.angle_beta   90.00
_cell.angle_gamma   90.00
#
_symmetry.space_group_name_H-M   'P 1'
#
loop_
_entity.id
_entity.type
_entity.pdbx_description
1 polymer ?
#
loop_
_entity_poly.entity_id
_entity_poly.type
_entity_poly.pdbx_seq_one_letter_code
_entity_poly.pdbx_strand_id
1 'polypeptide(L)'
;MAGYEVFSEPQRDITPEAIKCAANELIVSGQAKKLNKFIAEQGLQPVQRQYIWREDQLGSTLDNVEYPFDSIYEVGKVKRRQIQFPSGKGVAAVSIIVADLTPEERNVILNDLAAYKDFGCLNIQRLWGSIVTDTQITLLLENFAVDSLSNYLLKFARQMATAVDYFERSKFIHKKLSIDVCLLTADQTLKVVVFGLSTGLFPKRIYLKDVDRCRWIPWECLSGDDGIDPEPYDSKAMIWTLGTIIWSMFHRAAIPFENENVNEIRGKEYRRACTFDVIEQLLPSGMLELLRSCWADRVKRPTSRHVLKSIKKLERL
;
A
#
# COMPACT_ATOMS: atom_id res chain seq x y z
N MET A 1 49.06 44.19 19.97
CA MET A 1 49.90 42.99 20.03
C MET A 1 49.02 41.82 19.60
N ALA A 2 49.03 41.49 18.30
CA ALA A 2 49.84 40.43 17.67
C ALA A 2 49.24 39.04 17.98
N GLY A 3 48.48 38.44 17.05
CA GLY A 3 48.97 37.36 16.14
C GLY A 3 48.48 36.02 16.71
N TYR A 4 47.80 35.13 16.00
CA TYR A 4 48.26 34.40 14.82
C TYR A 4 47.06 33.84 14.02
N GLU A 5 47.13 33.95 12.70
CA GLU A 5 46.38 33.10 11.78
C GLU A 5 46.96 31.69 11.80
N VAL A 6 46.08 30.68 11.83
CA VAL A 6 46.42 29.34 11.34
C VAL A 6 45.49 29.08 10.16
N PHE A 7 46.03 29.27 8.96
CA PHE A 7 45.48 28.68 7.75
C PHE A 7 45.72 27.17 7.82
N SER A 8 44.64 26.39 7.90
CA SER A 8 44.65 25.00 7.46
C SER A 8 43.87 24.92 6.15
N GLU A 9 44.53 24.43 5.09
CA GLU A 9 43.92 24.15 3.80
C GLU A 9 42.64 23.31 3.95
N PRO A 10 41.63 23.51 3.08
CA PRO A 10 40.42 22.72 3.13
C PRO A 10 40.74 21.29 2.64
N GLN A 11 40.79 20.33 3.57
CA GLN A 11 40.44 18.96 3.21
C GLN A 11 38.99 19.00 2.72
N ARG A 12 38.82 18.96 1.40
CA ARG A 12 37.52 18.82 0.76
C ARG A 12 37.05 17.38 0.97
N ASP A 13 36.58 17.09 2.19
CA ASP A 13 35.81 15.89 2.44
C ASP A 13 34.48 16.02 1.68
N ILE A 14 34.35 15.23 0.63
CA ILE A 14 33.09 15.08 -0.10
C ILE A 14 32.17 14.26 0.80
N THR A 15 31.39 14.92 1.66
CA THR A 15 30.41 14.23 2.49
C THR A 15 29.20 13.79 1.64
N PRO A 16 28.61 12.60 1.90
CA PRO A 16 27.43 12.11 1.18
C PRO A 16 26.25 13.08 1.20
N GLU A 17 26.12 13.96 2.21
CA GLU A 17 25.05 14.96 2.28
C GLU A 17 25.19 16.08 1.23
N ALA A 18 26.39 16.29 0.66
CA ALA A 18 26.64 17.36 -0.30
C ALA A 18 26.15 17.02 -1.72
N ILE A 19 25.81 15.76 -2.01
CA ILE A 19 25.43 15.29 -3.34
C ILE A 19 23.91 15.12 -3.42
N LYS A 20 23.23 16.11 -3.99
CA LYS A 20 21.84 15.98 -4.45
C LYS A 20 21.83 15.80 -5.95
N CYS A 21 21.23 14.70 -6.41
CA CYS A 21 21.17 14.33 -7.83
C CYS A 21 19.73 14.51 -8.34
N ALA A 22 19.51 15.47 -9.24
CA ALA A 22 18.40 15.44 -10.17
C ALA A 22 18.86 14.67 -11.42
N ALA A 23 17.94 14.13 -12.22
CA ALA A 23 18.17 13.06 -13.20
C ALA A 23 19.36 13.22 -14.19
N ASN A 24 20.02 14.38 -14.30
CA ASN A 24 21.30 14.56 -14.99
C ASN A 24 22.22 15.65 -14.39
N GLU A 25 21.90 16.18 -13.21
CA GLU A 25 22.61 17.30 -12.59
C GLU A 25 22.90 17.02 -11.11
N LEU A 26 24.16 17.19 -10.75
CA LEU A 26 24.68 17.12 -9.40
C LEU A 26 24.82 18.52 -8.85
N ILE A 27 24.31 18.77 -7.64
CA ILE A 27 24.72 19.96 -6.89
C ILE A 27 26.01 19.60 -6.17
N VAL A 28 27.11 20.27 -6.52
CA VAL A 28 28.41 20.10 -5.87
C VAL A 28 28.85 21.45 -5.34
N SER A 29 29.04 21.56 -4.01
CA SER A 29 29.39 22.83 -3.36
C SER A 29 28.44 23.99 -3.70
N GLY A 30 27.14 23.71 -3.79
CA GLY A 30 26.11 24.70 -4.10
C GLY A 30 25.98 25.09 -5.58
N GLN A 31 26.76 24.50 -6.49
CA GLN A 31 26.66 24.72 -7.94
C GLN A 31 26.11 23.50 -8.66
N ALA A 32 25.15 23.71 -9.57
CA ALA A 32 24.64 22.66 -10.45
C ALA A 32 25.68 22.31 -11.51
N LYS A 33 25.99 21.02 -11.64
CA LYS A 33 26.98 20.49 -12.56
C LYS A 33 26.44 19.25 -13.25
N LYS A 34 26.56 19.18 -14.58
CA LYS A 34 26.20 17.98 -15.33
C LYS A 34 27.04 16.80 -14.89
N LEU A 35 26.40 15.66 -14.65
CA LEU A 35 27.04 14.42 -14.17
C LEU A 35 28.27 14.03 -15.02
N ASN A 36 28.14 14.05 -16.35
CA ASN A 36 29.23 13.69 -17.27
C ASN A 36 30.47 14.59 -17.13
N LYS A 37 30.25 15.89 -16.88
CA LYS A 37 31.35 16.85 -16.69
C LYS A 37 32.06 16.61 -15.36
N PHE A 38 31.30 16.31 -14.30
CA PHE A 38 31.87 15.95 -13.00
C PHE A 38 32.68 14.65 -13.07
N ILE A 39 32.17 13.62 -13.75
CA ILE A 39 32.86 12.34 -13.96
C ILE A 39 34.21 12.55 -14.64
N ALA A 40 34.24 13.31 -15.75
CA ALA A 40 35.46 13.57 -16.50
C ALA A 40 36.50 14.34 -15.68
N GLU A 41 36.09 15.39 -14.97
CA GLU A 41 37.00 16.21 -14.15
C GLU A 41 37.58 15.47 -12.95
N GLN A 42 36.81 14.53 -12.37
CA GLN A 42 37.26 13.74 -11.22
C GLN A 42 37.99 12.45 -11.64
N GLY A 43 38.18 12.21 -12.95
CA GLY A 43 38.78 10.97 -13.45
C GLY A 43 38.00 9.72 -13.06
N LEU A 44 36.70 9.86 -12.79
CA LEU A 44 35.86 8.74 -12.36
C LEU A 44 35.55 7.86 -13.56
N GLN A 45 35.63 6.55 -13.38
CA GLN A 45 35.14 5.58 -14.34
C GLN A 45 33.70 5.23 -13.94
N PRO A 46 32.70 5.53 -14.78
CA PRO A 46 31.34 5.07 -14.51
C PRO A 46 31.35 3.56 -14.37
N VAL A 47 30.84 3.04 -13.26
CA VAL A 47 30.65 1.60 -13.12
C VAL A 47 29.56 1.19 -14.12
N GLN A 48 29.98 0.65 -15.26
CA GLN A 48 29.06 -0.06 -16.14
C GLN A 48 28.61 -1.31 -15.40
N ARG A 49 27.37 -1.27 -14.93
CA ARG A 49 26.77 -2.41 -14.25
C ARG A 49 26.61 -3.54 -15.27
N GLN A 50 27.09 -4.72 -14.91
CA GLN A 50 26.75 -5.93 -15.64
C GLN A 50 25.22 -6.08 -15.64
N TYR A 51 24.67 -6.31 -16.83
CA TYR A 51 23.23 -6.44 -17.03
C TYR A 51 22.84 -7.76 -17.71
N ILE A 52 23.80 -8.39 -18.38
CA ILE A 52 23.68 -9.76 -18.88
C ILE A 52 24.42 -10.66 -17.90
N TRP A 53 23.69 -11.56 -17.27
CA TRP A 53 24.16 -12.48 -16.24
C TRP A 53 24.27 -13.90 -16.79
N ARG A 54 24.98 -14.77 -16.06
CA ARG A 54 25.08 -16.20 -16.35
C ARG A 54 24.54 -17.01 -15.17
N GLU A 55 24.03 -18.21 -15.43
CA GLU A 55 23.39 -19.06 -14.41
C GLU A 55 24.36 -19.46 -13.28
N ASP A 56 25.64 -19.65 -13.60
CA ASP A 56 26.71 -19.92 -12.63
C ASP A 56 26.98 -18.75 -11.67
N GLN A 57 26.51 -17.54 -12.01
CA GLN A 57 26.56 -16.36 -11.15
C GLN A 57 25.33 -16.25 -10.24
N LEU A 58 24.37 -17.17 -10.32
CA LEU A 58 23.24 -17.24 -9.38
C LEU A 58 23.52 -18.26 -8.29
N GLY A 59 23.38 -17.83 -7.03
CA GLY A 59 23.37 -18.72 -5.88
C GLY A 59 22.12 -19.60 -5.80
N SER A 60 22.11 -20.49 -4.81
CA SER A 60 20.95 -21.35 -4.53
C SER A 60 19.67 -20.54 -4.28
N THR A 61 18.52 -21.18 -4.47
CA THR A 61 17.23 -20.57 -4.11
C THR A 61 17.28 -20.20 -2.63
N LEU A 62 17.03 -18.94 -2.32
CA LEU A 62 16.81 -18.52 -0.93
C LEU A 62 15.43 -19.07 -0.52
N ASP A 63 15.27 -19.45 0.76
CA ASP A 63 14.12 -20.16 1.35
C ASP A 63 12.78 -20.02 0.60
N ASN A 64 12.00 -21.12 0.55
CA ASN A 64 10.64 -21.21 -0.02
C ASN A 64 9.61 -20.36 0.74
N VAL A 65 9.85 -19.06 0.85
CA VAL A 65 8.81 -18.09 1.17
C VAL A 65 8.14 -17.80 -0.16
N GLU A 66 6.91 -18.31 -0.34
CA GLU A 66 6.04 -17.92 -1.45
C GLU A 66 6.11 -16.41 -1.60
N TYR A 67 6.42 -15.96 -2.82
CA TYR A 67 6.45 -14.53 -3.05
C TYR A 67 4.99 -14.07 -2.94
N PRO A 68 4.68 -12.99 -2.20
CA PRO A 68 3.30 -12.58 -1.91
C PRO A 68 2.50 -12.14 -3.14
N PHE A 69 3.07 -12.32 -4.33
CA PHE A 69 2.63 -11.83 -5.63
C PHE A 69 2.93 -12.80 -6.77
N ASP A 70 3.08 -14.11 -6.51
CA ASP A 70 3.33 -15.10 -7.58
C ASP A 70 2.28 -15.02 -8.69
N SER A 71 1.07 -14.55 -8.40
CA SER A 71 -0.01 -14.31 -9.36
C SER A 71 0.10 -12.99 -10.16
N ILE A 72 0.94 -12.03 -9.77
CA ILE A 72 1.08 -10.75 -10.49
C ILE A 72 1.84 -10.94 -11.80
N TYR A 73 2.81 -11.86 -11.82
CA TYR A 73 3.58 -12.14 -13.01
C TYR A 73 3.01 -13.38 -13.71
N GLU A 74 2.01 -13.16 -14.57
CA GLU A 74 1.46 -14.23 -15.43
C GLU A 74 2.51 -14.83 -16.39
N VAL A 75 3.66 -14.18 -16.52
CA VAL A 75 4.71 -14.46 -17.51
C VAL A 75 5.75 -15.49 -17.02
N GLY A 76 5.63 -16.05 -15.82
CA GLY A 76 6.57 -17.11 -15.43
C GLY A 76 6.57 -17.49 -13.95
N LYS A 77 7.50 -18.38 -13.59
CA LYS A 77 7.69 -18.80 -12.20
C LYS A 77 8.66 -17.85 -11.50
N VAL A 78 8.21 -17.26 -10.39
CA VAL A 78 9.00 -16.36 -9.55
C VAL A 78 9.84 -17.18 -8.56
N LYS A 79 11.11 -16.82 -8.37
CA LYS A 79 12.00 -17.41 -7.36
C LYS A 79 12.89 -16.34 -6.73
N ARG A 80 13.23 -16.48 -5.46
CA ARG A 80 14.27 -15.65 -4.83
C ARG A 80 15.64 -16.28 -5.06
N ARG A 81 16.59 -15.47 -5.55
CA ARG A 81 17.95 -15.86 -5.90
C ARG A 81 18.95 -14.89 -5.30
N GLN A 82 20.22 -15.27 -5.26
CA GLN A 82 21.32 -14.37 -4.92
C GLN A 82 22.21 -14.19 -6.14
N ILE A 83 22.29 -12.98 -6.66
CA ILE A 83 23.23 -12.64 -7.73
C ILE A 83 24.61 -12.48 -7.12
N GLN A 84 25.59 -13.24 -7.59
CA GLN A 84 26.98 -13.17 -7.15
C GLN A 84 27.80 -12.30 -8.09
N PHE A 85 28.42 -11.27 -7.52
CA PHE A 85 29.36 -10.43 -8.23
C PHE A 85 30.77 -11.05 -8.17
N PRO A 86 31.63 -10.79 -9.17
CA PRO A 86 33.03 -11.24 -9.15
C PRO A 86 33.82 -10.81 -7.91
N SER A 87 33.36 -9.77 -7.22
CA SER A 87 33.94 -9.29 -5.95
C SER A 87 33.63 -10.19 -4.74
N GLY A 88 32.88 -11.28 -4.93
CA GLY A 88 32.42 -12.17 -3.86
C GLY A 88 31.22 -11.63 -3.06
N LYS A 89 30.74 -10.43 -3.36
CA LYS A 89 29.52 -9.88 -2.76
C LYS A 89 28.28 -10.41 -3.49
N GLY A 90 27.24 -10.73 -2.74
CA GLY A 90 25.96 -11.18 -3.28
C GLY A 90 24.82 -10.20 -3.02
N VAL A 91 23.91 -10.05 -3.98
CA VAL A 91 22.69 -9.24 -3.84
C VAL A 91 21.48 -10.14 -4.02
N ALA A 92 20.50 -10.04 -3.12
CA ALA A 92 19.25 -10.76 -3.26
C ALA A 92 18.43 -10.18 -4.43
N ALA A 93 17.90 -11.06 -5.27
CA ALA A 93 17.11 -10.72 -6.44
C ALA A 93 15.92 -11.67 -6.58
N VAL A 94 14.94 -11.22 -7.34
CA VAL A 94 13.79 -12.00 -7.75
C VAL A 94 14.02 -12.42 -9.19
N SER A 95 14.04 -13.72 -9.46
CA SER A 95 14.14 -14.24 -10.82
C SER A 95 12.77 -14.64 -11.33
N ILE A 96 12.38 -14.15 -12.51
CA ILE A 96 11.20 -14.63 -13.24
C ILE A 96 11.70 -15.39 -14.45
N ILE A 97 11.37 -16.68 -14.52
CA ILE A 97 11.78 -17.54 -15.63
C ILE A 97 10.64 -17.60 -16.64
N VAL A 98 10.91 -17.11 -17.85
CA VAL A 98 10.01 -17.14 -19.00
C VAL A 98 10.55 -18.16 -20.00
N ALA A 99 9.79 -19.24 -20.23
CA ALA A 99 10.15 -20.35 -21.11
C ALA A 99 9.12 -20.47 -22.26
N ASP A 100 9.43 -21.32 -23.25
CA ASP A 100 8.54 -21.67 -24.37
C ASP A 100 8.09 -20.48 -25.23
N LEU A 101 8.96 -19.47 -25.37
CA LEU A 101 8.72 -18.25 -26.12
C LEU A 101 8.78 -18.45 -27.64
N THR A 102 7.85 -17.85 -28.37
CA THR A 102 7.98 -17.67 -29.83
C THR A 102 9.13 -16.70 -30.15
N PRO A 103 9.71 -16.76 -31.37
CA PRO A 103 10.74 -15.81 -31.79
C PRO A 103 10.31 -14.35 -31.67
N GLU A 104 9.03 -14.05 -31.94
CA GLU A 104 8.45 -12.72 -31.84
C GLU A 104 8.38 -12.24 -30.38
N GLU A 105 7.83 -13.05 -29.47
CA GLU A 105 7.76 -12.73 -28.03
C GLU A 105 9.16 -12.56 -27.43
N ARG A 106 10.09 -13.42 -27.82
CA ARG A 106 11.50 -13.32 -27.40
C ARG A 106 12.10 -11.97 -27.80
N ASN A 107 11.87 -11.52 -29.03
CA ASN A 107 12.39 -10.23 -29.51
C ASN A 107 11.76 -9.04 -28.77
N VAL A 108 10.47 -9.11 -28.44
CA VAL A 108 9.79 -8.08 -27.63
C VAL A 108 10.46 -7.95 -26.27
N ILE A 109 10.65 -9.06 -25.55
CA ILE A 109 11.29 -9.04 -24.23
C ILE A 109 12.72 -8.52 -24.31
N LEU A 110 13.50 -8.93 -25.32
CA LEU A 110 14.88 -8.43 -25.51
C LEU A 110 14.93 -6.91 -25.77
N ASN A 111 13.99 -6.39 -26.56
CA ASN A 111 13.87 -4.95 -26.80
C ASN A 111 13.53 -4.18 -25.52
N ASP A 112 12.58 -4.69 -24.73
CA ASP A 112 12.21 -4.12 -23.42
C ASP A 112 13.41 -4.11 -22.45
N LEU A 113 14.13 -5.23 -22.36
CA LEU A 113 15.34 -5.34 -21.54
C LEU A 113 16.38 -4.27 -21.90
N ALA A 114 16.57 -4.01 -23.20
CA ALA A 114 17.51 -3.02 -23.69
C ALA A 114 17.04 -1.57 -23.43
N ALA A 115 15.73 -1.31 -23.58
CA ALA A 115 15.13 0.00 -23.35
C ALA A 115 15.12 0.39 -21.86
N TYR A 116 14.85 -0.57 -20.97
CA TYR A 116 14.65 -0.32 -19.55
C TYR A 116 15.88 -0.56 -18.67
N LYS A 117 17.05 -0.87 -19.26
CA LYS A 117 18.29 -1.13 -18.51
C LYS A 117 18.74 0.01 -17.59
N ASP A 118 18.47 1.24 -18.00
CA ASP A 118 18.82 2.45 -17.26
C ASP A 118 17.58 3.11 -16.62
N PHE A 119 16.40 2.48 -16.75
CA PHE A 119 15.17 2.98 -16.18
C PHE A 119 15.12 2.67 -14.69
N GLY A 120 15.01 3.70 -13.85
CA GLY A 120 14.92 3.50 -12.42
C GLY A 120 14.57 4.77 -11.66
N CYS A 121 13.69 4.61 -10.67
CA CYS A 121 13.48 5.56 -9.59
C CYS A 121 13.22 4.78 -8.31
N LEU A 122 13.25 5.44 -7.14
CA LEU A 122 13.04 4.77 -5.85
C LEU A 122 11.70 4.02 -5.76
N ASN A 123 10.69 4.44 -6.53
CA ASN A 123 9.32 3.96 -6.45
C ASN A 123 8.96 2.95 -7.56
N ILE A 124 9.93 2.54 -8.39
CA ILE A 124 9.75 1.56 -9.46
C ILE A 124 10.71 0.41 -9.20
N GLN A 125 10.19 -0.82 -9.22
CA GLN A 125 11.01 -2.02 -9.07
C GLN A 125 12.13 -2.01 -10.11
N ARG A 126 13.37 -2.10 -9.63
CA ARG A 126 14.52 -2.09 -10.52
C ARG A 126 14.73 -3.43 -11.20
N LEU A 127 15.08 -3.38 -12.49
CA LEU A 127 15.63 -4.51 -13.23
C LEU A 127 17.15 -4.54 -13.06
N TRP A 128 17.67 -5.62 -12.47
CA TRP A 128 19.11 -5.86 -12.29
C TRP A 128 19.76 -6.45 -13.54
N GLY A 129 18.97 -7.06 -14.42
CA GLY A 129 19.43 -7.61 -15.68
C GLY A 129 18.67 -8.85 -16.09
N SER A 130 19.26 -9.63 -16.97
CA SER A 130 18.69 -10.89 -17.45
C SER A 130 19.74 -11.97 -17.69
N ILE A 131 19.26 -13.20 -17.75
CA ILE A 131 19.99 -14.35 -18.31
C ILE A 131 19.22 -14.78 -19.55
N VAL A 132 19.89 -14.85 -20.69
CA VAL A 132 19.29 -15.22 -21.95
C VAL A 132 19.93 -16.51 -22.42
N THR A 133 19.13 -17.56 -22.61
CA THR A 133 19.53 -18.82 -23.22
C THR A 133 18.72 -19.07 -24.48
N ASP A 134 19.03 -20.11 -25.25
CA ASP A 134 18.29 -20.43 -26.47
C ASP A 134 16.82 -20.77 -26.20
N THR A 135 16.51 -21.31 -25.02
CA THR A 135 15.17 -21.81 -24.68
C THR A 135 14.38 -20.92 -23.72
N GLN A 136 15.04 -20.03 -22.97
CA GLN A 136 14.38 -19.24 -21.93
C GLN A 136 15.06 -17.88 -21.69
N ILE A 137 14.28 -16.95 -21.15
CA ILE A 137 14.79 -15.67 -20.62
C ILE A 137 14.46 -15.63 -19.13
N THR A 138 15.47 -15.37 -18.30
CA THR A 138 15.30 -15.12 -16.87
C THR A 138 15.48 -13.63 -16.60
N LEU A 139 14.44 -12.99 -16.09
CA LEU A 139 14.49 -11.59 -15.63
C LEU A 139 14.97 -11.57 -14.18
N LEU A 140 15.93 -10.71 -13.86
CA LEU A 140 16.45 -10.52 -12.51
C LEU A 140 16.02 -9.16 -11.98
N LEU A 141 15.07 -9.15 -11.05
CA LEU A 141 14.42 -7.97 -10.50
C LEU A 141 14.85 -7.73 -9.06
N GLU A 142 14.65 -6.50 -8.60
CA GLU A 142 14.90 -6.09 -7.22
C GLU A 142 14.02 -6.86 -6.23
N ASN A 143 14.65 -7.36 -5.18
CA ASN A 143 13.98 -8.00 -4.05
C ASN A 143 13.69 -6.97 -2.94
N PHE A 144 12.56 -6.27 -3.08
CA PHE A 144 12.13 -5.23 -2.13
C PHE A 144 10.84 -5.60 -1.38
N ALA A 145 10.07 -6.56 -1.89
CA ALA A 145 8.73 -6.84 -1.39
C ALA A 145 8.76 -7.49 -0.01
N VAL A 146 8.17 -6.80 0.97
CA VAL A 146 7.83 -7.40 2.27
C VAL A 146 6.46 -8.05 2.21
N ASP A 147 5.47 -7.36 1.64
CA ASP A 147 4.08 -7.83 1.54
C ASP A 147 3.28 -7.02 0.49
N SER A 148 2.06 -7.47 0.18
CA SER A 148 1.12 -6.80 -0.73
C SER A 148 0.33 -5.69 -0.08
N LEU A 149 -0.03 -4.66 -0.87
CA LEU A 149 -0.95 -3.61 -0.41
C LEU A 149 -2.28 -4.22 0.05
N SER A 150 -2.78 -5.23 -0.67
CA SER A 150 -3.99 -5.98 -0.30
C SER A 150 -3.87 -6.65 1.08
N ASN A 151 -2.72 -7.24 1.39
CA ASN A 151 -2.46 -7.83 2.71
C ASN A 151 -2.33 -6.76 3.80
N TYR A 152 -1.78 -5.58 3.49
CA TYR A 152 -1.82 -4.45 4.40
C TYR A 152 -3.25 -3.98 4.68
N LEU A 153 -4.12 -3.89 3.68
CA LEU A 153 -5.54 -3.57 3.88
C LEU A 153 -6.23 -4.60 4.78
N LEU A 154 -5.93 -5.89 4.61
CA LEU A 154 -6.46 -6.94 5.49
C LEU A 154 -5.96 -6.80 6.93
N LYS A 155 -4.67 -6.49 7.13
CA LYS A 155 -4.08 -6.17 8.44
C LYS A 155 -4.76 -4.95 9.07
N PHE A 156 -5.04 -3.90 8.30
CA PHE A 156 -5.73 -2.71 8.78
C PHE A 156 -7.20 -3.00 9.14
N ALA A 157 -7.90 -3.80 8.33
CA ALA A 157 -9.26 -4.27 8.65
C ALA A 157 -9.29 -5.04 9.97
N ARG A 158 -8.31 -5.92 10.23
CA ARG A 158 -8.17 -6.61 11.52
C ARG A 158 -7.94 -5.64 12.67
N GLN A 159 -7.03 -4.68 12.51
CA GLN A 159 -6.73 -3.69 13.55
C GLN A 159 -7.95 -2.82 13.85
N MET A 160 -8.70 -2.43 12.82
CA MET A 160 -9.98 -1.72 12.98
C MET A 160 -11.02 -2.56 13.73
N ALA A 161 -11.20 -3.84 13.35
CA ALA A 161 -12.10 -4.74 14.07
C ALA A 161 -11.66 -4.97 15.52
N THR A 162 -10.35 -4.95 15.79
CA THR A 162 -9.80 -5.03 17.15
C THR A 162 -10.17 -3.79 17.97
N ALA A 163 -10.09 -2.59 17.38
CA ALA A 163 -10.50 -1.35 18.05
C ALA A 163 -12.01 -1.35 18.35
N VAL A 164 -12.85 -1.76 17.39
CA VAL A 164 -14.30 -1.84 17.58
C VAL A 164 -14.68 -2.91 18.61
N ASP A 165 -13.97 -4.04 18.68
CA ASP A 165 -14.14 -5.04 19.74
C ASP A 165 -13.78 -4.52 21.13
N TYR A 166 -12.75 -3.68 21.23
CA TYR A 166 -12.45 -2.99 22.47
C TYR A 166 -13.54 -1.99 22.86
N PHE A 167 -14.05 -1.22 21.90
CA PHE A 167 -15.15 -0.28 22.12
C PHE A 167 -16.42 -0.99 22.63
N GLU A 168 -16.83 -2.07 21.96
CA GLU A 168 -18.01 -2.84 22.35
C GLU A 168 -17.86 -3.44 23.76
N ARG A 169 -16.70 -4.05 24.08
CA ARG A 169 -16.44 -4.60 25.41
C ARG A 169 -16.40 -3.55 26.51
N SER A 170 -15.94 -2.35 26.18
CA SER A 170 -15.87 -1.22 27.10
C SER A 170 -17.19 -0.43 27.19
N LYS A 171 -18.25 -0.89 26.49
CA LYS A 171 -19.53 -0.18 26.36
C LYS A 171 -19.37 1.26 25.84
N PHE A 172 -18.33 1.50 25.03
CA PHE A 172 -18.03 2.79 24.45
C PHE A 172 -18.61 2.89 23.03
N ILE A 173 -19.33 3.98 22.76
CA ILE A 173 -19.93 4.24 21.44
C ILE A 173 -19.26 5.47 20.81
N HIS A 174 -18.55 5.27 19.70
CA HIS A 174 -17.75 6.32 19.06
C HIS A 174 -18.58 7.45 18.41
N LYS A 175 -19.80 7.14 17.91
CA LYS A 175 -20.77 8.04 17.24
C LYS A 175 -20.33 8.74 15.95
N LYS A 176 -19.02 8.87 15.69
CA LYS A 176 -18.41 9.48 14.49
C LYS A 176 -17.38 8.55 13.84
N LEU A 177 -17.69 7.26 13.82
CA LEU A 177 -16.81 6.27 13.22
C LEU A 177 -16.88 6.41 11.69
N SER A 178 -15.74 6.58 11.03
CA SER A 178 -15.59 6.64 9.57
C SER A 178 -14.16 6.23 9.19
N ILE A 179 -13.84 6.17 7.90
CA ILE A 179 -12.45 5.94 7.47
C ILE A 179 -11.53 7.13 7.81
N ASP A 180 -12.06 8.35 7.91
CA ASP A 180 -11.29 9.58 8.16
C ASP A 180 -10.67 9.63 9.56
N VAL A 181 -11.25 8.89 10.52
CA VAL A 181 -10.72 8.78 11.88
C VAL A 181 -9.71 7.64 12.02
N CYS A 182 -9.41 6.90 10.94
CA CYS A 182 -8.38 5.86 10.92
C CYS A 182 -7.03 6.48 10.49
N LEU A 183 -6.06 6.50 11.42
CA LEU A 183 -4.71 6.99 11.16
C LEU A 183 -3.70 5.86 11.20
N LEU A 184 -2.62 5.98 10.42
CA LEU A 184 -1.52 5.02 10.41
C LEU A 184 -0.29 5.63 11.07
N THR A 185 0.38 4.84 11.91
CA THR A 185 1.72 5.15 12.42
C THR A 185 2.80 4.75 11.42
N ALA A 186 4.05 5.18 11.66
CA ALA A 186 5.19 4.85 10.79
C ALA A 186 5.46 3.34 10.67
N ASP A 187 5.12 2.57 11.72
CA ASP A 187 5.19 1.11 11.78
C ASP A 187 3.93 0.41 11.23
N GLN A 188 3.07 1.12 10.47
CA GLN A 188 1.87 0.57 9.83
C GLN A 188 0.86 0.02 10.86
N THR A 189 0.76 0.67 12.02
CA THR A 189 -0.27 0.41 13.02
C THR A 189 -1.43 1.40 12.85
N LEU A 190 -2.64 0.88 12.66
CA LEU A 190 -3.88 1.64 12.59
C LEU A 190 -4.32 2.05 14.01
N LYS A 191 -4.58 3.35 14.17
CA LYS A 191 -5.15 3.95 15.37
C LYS A 191 -6.41 4.73 15.03
N VAL A 192 -7.46 4.54 15.83
CA VAL A 192 -8.72 5.26 15.68
C VAL A 192 -8.69 6.51 16.55
N VAL A 193 -8.97 7.67 15.97
CA VAL A 193 -9.05 8.94 16.69
C VAL A 193 -10.32 8.97 17.52
N VAL A 194 -10.19 8.97 18.85
CA VAL A 194 -11.34 8.95 19.79
C VAL A 194 -11.65 10.33 20.37
N PHE A 195 -10.64 11.19 20.55
CA PHE A 195 -10.78 12.51 21.17
C PHE A 195 -10.82 13.63 20.12
N GLY A 196 -11.40 14.76 20.50
CA GLY A 196 -11.42 15.95 19.66
C GLY A 196 -12.45 15.94 18.53
N LEU A 197 -13.35 14.96 18.50
CA LEU A 197 -14.42 14.91 17.50
C LEU A 197 -15.68 15.69 17.92
N SER A 198 -15.67 16.36 19.09
CA SER A 198 -16.78 17.19 19.57
C SER A 198 -16.99 18.43 18.68
N THR A 199 -18.26 18.78 18.44
CA THR A 199 -18.65 19.95 17.65
C THR A 199 -18.05 21.24 18.25
N GLY A 200 -17.29 21.99 17.45
CA GLY A 200 -16.78 23.33 17.81
C GLY A 200 -15.28 23.45 18.16
N LEU A 201 -14.51 22.36 18.19
CA LEU A 201 -13.11 22.38 18.68
C LEU A 201 -12.00 22.30 17.61
N PHE A 202 -12.31 21.98 16.35
CA PHE A 202 -11.32 21.80 15.27
C PHE A 202 -11.65 22.65 14.02
N PRO A 203 -10.78 22.72 12.98
CA PRO A 203 -11.10 23.37 11.72
C PRO A 203 -12.03 22.52 10.83
N LYS A 204 -12.89 23.19 10.04
CA LYS A 204 -14.00 22.64 9.20
C LYS A 204 -13.69 21.39 8.36
N ARG A 205 -12.42 21.04 8.13
CA ARG A 205 -11.98 19.91 7.29
C ARG A 205 -12.02 18.53 7.98
N ILE A 206 -12.06 18.47 9.32
CA ILE A 206 -12.22 17.20 10.08
C ILE A 206 -13.69 16.98 10.48
N TYR A 207 -14.54 17.97 10.25
CA TYR A 207 -15.97 17.80 10.47
C TYR A 207 -16.55 17.07 9.27
N LEU A 208 -17.05 15.88 9.54
CA LEU A 208 -18.18 15.37 8.79
C LEU A 208 -19.29 16.42 8.92
N LYS A 209 -19.70 17.07 7.82
CA LYS A 209 -20.99 17.76 7.79
C LYS A 209 -22.06 16.73 8.19
N ASP A 210 -23.24 17.14 8.67
CA ASP A 210 -24.27 16.15 9.07
C ASP A 210 -24.54 15.10 7.99
N VAL A 211 -24.45 15.51 6.72
CA VAL A 211 -24.51 14.63 5.54
C VAL A 211 -23.39 13.59 5.51
N ASP A 212 -22.15 13.99 5.76
CA ASP A 212 -21.00 13.07 5.70
C ASP A 212 -21.10 12.03 6.82
N ARG A 213 -21.64 12.38 7.99
CA ARG A 213 -21.92 11.39 9.04
C ARG A 213 -23.00 10.40 8.58
N CYS A 214 -24.06 10.87 7.94
CA CYS A 214 -25.15 10.01 7.43
C CYS A 214 -24.66 8.92 6.47
N ARG A 215 -23.58 9.17 5.71
CA ARG A 215 -22.96 8.19 4.79
C ARG A 215 -22.49 6.91 5.49
N TRP A 216 -22.02 7.03 6.74
CA TRP A 216 -21.35 5.96 7.49
C TRP A 216 -22.27 5.20 8.47
N ILE A 217 -23.44 5.76 8.78
CA ILE A 217 -24.39 5.15 9.73
C ILE A 217 -25.37 4.23 8.98
N PRO A 218 -25.94 3.22 9.65
CA PRO A 218 -26.95 2.36 9.03
C PRO A 218 -28.24 3.14 8.76
N TRP A 219 -29.02 2.66 7.79
CA TRP A 219 -30.26 3.33 7.35
C TRP A 219 -31.28 3.47 8.48
N GLU A 220 -31.36 2.52 9.42
CA GLU A 220 -32.33 2.60 10.52
C GLU A 220 -32.02 3.71 11.54
N CYS A 221 -30.78 4.23 11.55
CA CYS A 221 -30.39 5.37 12.37
C CYS A 221 -30.67 6.73 11.71
N LEU A 222 -31.24 6.74 10.50
CA LEU A 222 -31.64 7.94 9.79
C LEU A 222 -33.12 8.23 10.02
N SER A 223 -33.49 9.50 9.92
CA SER A 223 -34.89 9.93 9.89
C SER A 223 -35.55 9.50 8.59
N GLY A 224 -36.77 9.01 8.69
CA GLY A 224 -37.63 8.66 7.56
C GLY A 224 -38.99 9.35 7.66
N ASP A 225 -39.78 9.18 6.62
CA ASP A 225 -41.14 9.74 6.50
C ASP A 225 -42.21 8.73 6.96
N ASP A 226 -41.80 7.55 7.43
CA ASP A 226 -42.66 6.47 7.91
C ASP A 226 -43.29 6.72 9.30
N GLY A 227 -42.98 7.85 9.93
CA GLY A 227 -43.48 8.20 11.27
C GLY A 227 -42.85 7.38 12.40
N ILE A 228 -41.78 6.62 12.12
CA ILE A 228 -41.05 5.81 13.10
C ILE A 228 -39.75 6.51 13.49
N ASP A 229 -39.55 6.71 14.79
CA ASP A 229 -38.33 7.31 15.32
C ASP A 229 -37.07 6.54 14.90
N PRO A 230 -35.95 7.23 14.60
CA PRO A 230 -34.69 6.57 14.27
C PRO A 230 -34.18 5.68 15.40
N GLU A 231 -33.62 4.53 15.03
CA GLU A 231 -32.93 3.65 15.97
C GLU A 231 -31.67 4.36 16.54
N PRO A 232 -31.34 4.17 17.82
CA PRO A 232 -30.15 4.75 18.40
C PRO A 232 -28.89 4.17 17.75
N TYR A 233 -27.90 5.04 17.53
CA TYR A 233 -26.56 4.60 17.13
C TYR A 233 -25.87 3.92 18.32
N ASP A 234 -25.93 2.60 18.36
CA ASP A 234 -25.38 1.75 19.43
C ASP A 234 -24.29 0.79 18.91
N SER A 235 -23.98 -0.27 19.65
CA SER A 235 -22.98 -1.25 19.23
C SER A 235 -23.37 -1.96 17.93
N LYS A 236 -24.65 -2.24 17.67
CA LYS A 236 -25.11 -2.86 16.42
C LYS A 236 -25.00 -1.91 15.23
N ALA A 237 -25.21 -0.61 15.45
CA ALA A 237 -24.95 0.40 14.43
C ALA A 237 -23.44 0.54 14.13
N MET A 238 -22.58 0.43 15.14
CA MET A 238 -21.12 0.42 14.94
C MET A 238 -20.64 -0.78 14.11
N ILE A 239 -21.27 -1.94 14.20
CA ILE A 239 -20.92 -3.11 13.37
C ILE A 239 -21.23 -2.84 11.89
N TRP A 240 -22.35 -2.19 11.58
CA TRP A 240 -22.62 -1.73 10.22
C TRP A 240 -21.52 -0.80 9.72
N THR A 241 -21.21 0.23 10.51
CA THR A 241 -20.16 1.20 10.16
C THR A 241 -18.78 0.55 10.01
N LEU A 242 -18.44 -0.44 10.85
CA LEU A 242 -17.22 -1.24 10.69
C LEU A 242 -17.19 -1.96 9.34
N GLY A 243 -18.30 -2.59 8.93
CA GLY A 243 -18.42 -3.19 7.60
C GLY A 243 -18.22 -2.16 6.47
N THR A 244 -18.83 -0.98 6.59
CA THR A 244 -18.67 0.11 5.62
C THR A 244 -17.23 0.64 5.55
N ILE A 245 -16.51 0.71 6.67
CA ILE A 245 -15.09 1.11 6.70
C ILE A 245 -14.22 0.06 6.00
N ILE A 246 -14.43 -1.23 6.30
CA ILE A 246 -13.68 -2.31 5.65
C ILE A 246 -13.95 -2.33 4.14
N TRP A 247 -15.21 -2.17 3.73
CA TRP A 247 -15.57 -2.02 2.32
C TRP A 247 -14.82 -0.86 1.67
N SER A 248 -14.83 0.33 2.29
CA SER A 248 -14.15 1.52 1.78
C SER A 248 -12.63 1.30 1.63
N MET A 249 -11.99 0.63 2.59
CA MET A 249 -10.56 0.27 2.51
C MET A 249 -10.22 -0.51 1.24
N PHE A 250 -11.02 -1.53 0.89
CA PHE A 250 -10.79 -2.34 -0.32
C PHE A 250 -11.28 -1.67 -1.60
N HIS A 251 -12.24 -0.76 -1.51
CA HIS A 251 -12.75 0.02 -2.65
C HIS A 251 -12.00 1.34 -2.82
N ARG A 252 -10.67 1.33 -2.61
CA ARG A 252 -9.79 2.49 -2.88
C ARG A 252 -10.17 3.75 -2.09
N ALA A 253 -10.54 3.57 -0.81
CA ALA A 253 -11.07 4.63 0.05
C ALA A 253 -12.35 5.28 -0.51
N ALA A 254 -13.19 4.51 -1.23
CA ALA A 254 -14.46 4.99 -1.76
C ALA A 254 -15.33 5.59 -0.65
N ILE A 255 -15.96 6.72 -0.97
CA ILE A 255 -16.90 7.38 -0.09
C ILE A 255 -18.25 6.68 -0.25
N PRO A 256 -18.88 6.22 0.84
CA PRO A 256 -20.21 5.65 0.76
C PRO A 256 -21.18 6.63 0.07
N PHE A 257 -21.86 6.17 -0.99
CA PHE A 257 -22.95 6.88 -1.65
C PHE A 257 -22.50 8.21 -2.27
N GLU A 258 -21.27 8.26 -2.77
CA GLU A 258 -20.63 9.47 -3.30
C GLU A 258 -21.45 10.17 -4.38
N ASN A 259 -22.12 9.39 -5.24
CA ASN A 259 -22.91 9.88 -6.35
C ASN A 259 -24.36 10.25 -5.99
N GLU A 260 -24.77 10.01 -4.75
CA GLU A 260 -26.13 10.29 -4.27
C GLU A 260 -26.25 11.74 -3.80
N ASN A 261 -27.45 12.32 -3.95
CA ASN A 261 -27.73 13.66 -3.47
C ASN A 261 -27.97 13.70 -1.95
N VAL A 262 -27.99 14.91 -1.38
CA VAL A 262 -28.10 15.11 0.08
C VAL A 262 -29.38 14.50 0.68
N ASN A 263 -30.49 14.52 -0.05
CA ASN A 263 -31.76 13.97 0.42
C ASN A 263 -31.71 12.44 0.44
N GLU A 264 -31.15 11.83 -0.61
CA GLU A 264 -30.92 10.38 -0.70
C GLU A 264 -29.99 9.86 0.39
N ILE A 265 -28.90 10.58 0.68
CA ILE A 265 -27.96 10.23 1.75
C ILE A 265 -28.64 10.24 3.13
N ARG A 266 -29.62 11.14 3.33
CA ARG A 266 -30.34 11.31 4.59
C ARG A 266 -31.62 10.47 4.69
N GLY A 267 -32.19 10.05 3.58
CA GLY A 267 -33.51 9.41 3.53
C GLY A 267 -33.44 7.93 3.90
N LYS A 268 -33.99 7.57 5.06
CA LYS A 268 -34.07 6.18 5.56
C LYS A 268 -34.59 5.19 4.51
N GLU A 269 -35.64 5.55 3.78
CA GLU A 269 -36.33 4.71 2.80
C GLU A 269 -35.44 4.41 1.59
N TYR A 270 -34.80 5.44 1.04
CA TYR A 270 -33.82 5.30 -0.04
C TYR A 270 -32.67 4.40 0.39
N ARG A 271 -32.12 4.69 1.55
CA ARG A 271 -30.97 4.00 2.16
C ARG A 271 -31.25 2.54 2.47
N ARG A 272 -32.49 2.21 2.82
CA ARG A 272 -32.96 0.83 3.05
C ARG A 272 -33.06 0.03 1.76
N ALA A 273 -33.43 0.68 0.66
CA ALA A 273 -33.54 0.06 -0.66
C ALA A 273 -32.19 -0.05 -1.39
N CYS A 274 -31.23 0.82 -1.08
CA CYS A 274 -29.91 0.82 -1.69
C CYS A 274 -28.95 -0.19 -1.04
N THR A 275 -28.21 -0.92 -1.86
CA THR A 275 -27.06 -1.71 -1.43
C THR A 275 -25.76 -0.98 -1.77
N PHE A 276 -24.69 -1.27 -1.02
CA PHE A 276 -23.36 -0.86 -1.42
C PHE A 276 -22.98 -1.53 -2.74
N ASP A 277 -22.31 -0.80 -3.63
CA ASP A 277 -21.68 -1.39 -4.80
C ASP A 277 -20.42 -2.15 -4.34
N VAL A 278 -20.39 -3.46 -4.59
CA VAL A 278 -19.30 -4.32 -4.13
C VAL A 278 -18.69 -5.07 -5.30
N ILE A 279 -17.43 -4.76 -5.57
CA ILE A 279 -16.62 -5.43 -6.58
C ILE A 279 -15.87 -6.57 -5.89
N GLU A 280 -16.36 -7.80 -6.07
CA GLU A 280 -15.85 -8.99 -5.38
C GLU A 280 -14.36 -9.25 -5.63
N GLN A 281 -13.84 -8.87 -6.81
CA GLN A 281 -12.43 -9.01 -7.17
C GLN A 281 -11.49 -8.11 -6.35
N LEU A 282 -12.02 -7.07 -5.71
CA LEU A 282 -11.24 -6.22 -4.80
C LEU A 282 -11.16 -6.78 -3.39
N LEU A 283 -11.91 -7.85 -3.08
CA LEU A 283 -12.04 -8.41 -1.76
C LEU A 283 -11.26 -9.73 -1.63
N PRO A 284 -10.63 -10.00 -0.47
CA PRO A 284 -10.15 -11.34 -0.17
C PRO A 284 -11.31 -12.34 -0.14
N SER A 285 -11.05 -13.58 -0.55
CA SER A 285 -12.03 -14.68 -0.49
C SER A 285 -12.68 -14.76 0.90
N GLY A 286 -14.01 -14.81 0.98
CA GLY A 286 -14.74 -14.85 2.25
C GLY A 286 -15.04 -13.48 2.90
N MET A 287 -14.46 -12.39 2.39
CA MET A 287 -14.72 -11.04 2.92
C MET A 287 -16.12 -10.53 2.53
N LEU A 288 -16.63 -10.90 1.35
CA LEU A 288 -17.95 -10.49 0.89
C LEU A 288 -19.07 -10.98 1.82
N GLU A 289 -19.05 -12.24 2.25
CA GLU A 289 -20.05 -12.76 3.19
C GLU A 289 -19.95 -12.07 4.55
N LEU A 290 -18.73 -11.76 5.00
CA LEU A 290 -18.53 -11.01 6.24
C LEU A 290 -19.14 -9.61 6.15
N LEU A 291 -18.88 -8.88 5.06
CA LEU A 291 -19.47 -7.55 4.83
C LEU A 291 -21.00 -7.61 4.80
N ARG A 292 -21.57 -8.57 4.06
CA ARG A 292 -23.04 -8.81 4.03
C ARG A 292 -23.59 -9.09 5.42
N SER A 293 -22.86 -9.82 6.27
CA SER A 293 -23.30 -10.07 7.67
C SER A 293 -23.30 -8.81 8.54
N CYS A 294 -22.34 -7.89 8.32
CA CYS A 294 -22.31 -6.59 8.99
C CYS A 294 -23.46 -5.68 8.55
N TRP A 295 -23.90 -5.80 7.30
CA TRP A 295 -25.02 -5.06 6.72
C TRP A 295 -26.38 -5.79 6.78
N ALA A 296 -26.46 -6.89 7.53
CA ALA A 296 -27.72 -7.58 7.76
C ALA A 296 -28.67 -6.75 8.63
N ASP A 297 -29.91 -7.25 8.78
CA ASP A 297 -30.86 -6.74 9.76
C ASP A 297 -30.20 -6.58 11.12
N ARG A 298 -30.52 -5.49 11.83
CA ARG A 298 -29.92 -5.09 13.11
C ARG A 298 -29.74 -6.24 14.11
N VAL A 299 -30.74 -7.12 14.21
CA VAL A 299 -30.76 -8.28 15.13
C VAL A 299 -29.80 -9.39 14.68
N LYS A 300 -29.60 -9.56 13.37
CA LYS A 300 -28.75 -10.60 12.77
C LYS A 300 -27.28 -10.20 12.68
N ARG A 301 -26.95 -8.90 12.83
CA ARG A 301 -25.56 -8.42 12.76
C ARG A 301 -24.69 -9.14 13.80
N PRO A 302 -23.46 -9.53 13.42
CA PRO A 302 -22.54 -10.22 14.32
C PRO A 302 -22.10 -9.32 15.49
N THR A 303 -21.38 -9.90 16.45
CA THR A 303 -20.61 -9.13 17.42
C THR A 303 -19.28 -8.71 16.80
N SER A 304 -18.67 -7.63 17.30
CA SER A 304 -17.32 -7.21 16.87
C SER A 304 -16.28 -8.32 17.03
N ARG A 305 -16.40 -9.11 18.10
CA ARG A 305 -15.57 -10.29 18.35
C ARG A 305 -15.69 -11.34 17.24
N HIS A 306 -16.91 -11.56 16.72
CA HIS A 306 -17.11 -12.47 15.60
C HIS A 306 -16.46 -11.90 14.33
N VAL A 307 -16.67 -10.63 14.02
CA VAL A 307 -16.03 -9.97 12.86
C VAL A 307 -14.50 -10.09 12.92
N LEU A 308 -13.90 -9.79 14.08
CA LEU A 308 -12.47 -9.92 14.30
C LEU A 308 -11.96 -11.36 14.09
N LYS A 309 -12.70 -12.36 14.59
CA LYS A 309 -12.34 -13.77 14.37
C LYS A 309 -12.41 -14.16 12.90
N SER A 310 -13.43 -13.69 12.18
CA SER A 310 -13.58 -13.95 10.74
C SER A 310 -12.42 -13.36 9.95
N ILE A 311 -12.06 -12.09 10.19
CA ILE A 311 -10.90 -11.46 9.51
C ILE A 311 -9.59 -12.20 9.81
N LYS A 312 -9.35 -12.60 11.07
CA LYS A 312 -8.16 -13.40 11.43
C LYS A 312 -8.10 -14.76 10.73
N LYS A 313 -9.25 -15.32 10.35
CA LYS A 313 -9.30 -16.55 9.56
C LYS A 313 -8.90 -16.27 8.11
N LEU A 314 -9.32 -15.12 7.56
CA LEU A 314 -8.96 -14.68 6.21
C LEU A 314 -7.46 -14.39 6.06
N GLU A 315 -6.79 -13.90 7.11
CA GLU A 315 -5.32 -13.67 7.10
C GLU A 315 -4.48 -14.97 7.06
N ARG A 316 -5.09 -16.13 7.31
CA ARG A 316 -4.39 -17.43 7.38
C ARG A 316 -4.57 -18.28 6.12
N LEU A 317 -5.37 -17.79 5.18
CA LEU A 317 -5.65 -18.41 3.89
C LEU A 317 -4.79 -17.75 2.83
#